data_AF-A0A392NXJ1-F1
#
_entry.id   AF-A0A392NXJ1-F1
#
_cell.length_a   1.000
_cell.length_b   1.000
_cell.length_c   1.000
_cell.angle_alpha   90.00
_cell.angle_beta   90.00
_cell.angle_gamma   90.00
#
_symmetry.space_group_name_H-M   'P 1'
#
loop_
_entity.id
_entity.type
_entity.pdbx_description
1 polymer ?
#
loop_
_entity_poly.entity_id
_entity_poly.type
_entity_poly.pdbx_seq_one_letter_code
_entity_poly.pdbx_strand_id
1 'polypeptide(L)'
;MQLQQLMETLNSTEPHYVRCVKPNNLLKPAIFENVNIMQQLRCGGVLEAIRISCAGYPTRRAFFEFINRFSLLAPEATEANNDEKAVCQKILEKMELKGYQVL
;
A
#
# COMPACT_ATOMS: atom_id res chain seq x y z
N MET A 1 -22.19 24.22 17.58
CA MET A 1 -21.47 23.48 18.64
C MET A 1 -21.50 21.96 18.49
N GLN A 2 -22.42 21.34 17.74
CA GLN A 2 -22.51 19.87 17.65
C GLN A 2 -21.39 19.21 16.84
N LEU A 3 -21.02 19.76 15.67
CA LEU A 3 -19.93 19.22 14.85
C LEU A 3 -18.57 19.28 15.58
N GLN A 4 -18.33 20.36 16.32
CA GLN A 4 -17.08 20.54 17.06
C GLN A 4 -16.93 19.47 18.16
N GLN A 5 -17.97 19.23 18.95
CA GLN A 5 -17.98 18.20 19.98
C GLN A 5 -17.75 16.79 19.41
N LEU A 6 -18.34 16.50 18.23
CA LEU A 6 -18.11 15.25 17.52
C LEU A 6 -16.63 15.11 17.10
N MET A 7 -16.05 16.17 16.52
CA MET A 7 -14.64 16.15 16.10
C MET A 7 -13.69 16.00 17.29
N GLU A 8 -13.96 16.65 18.43
CA GLU A 8 -13.18 16.48 19.66
C GLU A 8 -13.19 15.01 20.12
N THR A 9 -14.35 14.35 20.09
CA THR A 9 -14.48 12.94 20.44
C THR A 9 -13.72 12.04 19.46
N LEU A 10 -13.88 12.24 18.15
CA LEU A 10 -13.19 11.45 17.12
C LEU A 10 -11.67 11.61 17.17
N ASN A 11 -11.17 12.81 17.48
CA ASN A 11 -9.74 13.07 17.59
C ASN A 11 -9.09 12.43 18.84
N SER A 12 -9.90 12.03 19.83
CA SER A 12 -9.43 11.31 21.02
C SER A 12 -9.35 9.79 20.84
N THR A 13 -9.69 9.26 19.67
CA THR A 13 -9.69 7.82 19.38
C THR A 13 -8.75 7.46 18.22
N GLU A 14 -8.56 6.15 18.00
CA GLU A 14 -7.94 5.64 16.78
C GLU A 14 -9.02 5.51 15.69
N PRO A 15 -8.93 6.27 14.58
CA PRO A 15 -9.98 6.26 13.56
C PRO A 15 -9.82 5.07 12.61
N HIS A 16 -10.94 4.40 12.35
CA HIS A 16 -11.06 3.40 11.28
C HIS A 16 -12.08 3.86 10.24
N TYR A 17 -11.69 3.90 8.97
CA TYR A 17 -12.53 4.40 7.89
C TYR A 17 -13.08 3.27 7.02
N VAL A 18 -14.40 3.25 6.82
CA VAL A 18 -15.08 2.35 5.88
C VAL A 18 -15.63 3.18 4.71
N ARG A 19 -15.41 2.70 3.48
CA ARG A 19 -15.92 3.31 2.24
C ARG A 19 -16.80 2.30 1.50
N CYS A 20 -18.09 2.56 1.49
CA CYS A 20 -19.05 1.74 0.74
C CYS A 20 -19.04 2.15 -0.74
N VAL A 21 -19.13 1.16 -1.64
CA VAL A 21 -19.20 1.39 -3.09
C VAL A 21 -20.48 0.75 -3.64
N LYS A 22 -21.29 1.54 -4.33
CA LYS A 22 -22.50 1.06 -5.01
C LYS A 22 -22.10 0.55 -6.40
N PRO A 23 -22.36 -0.73 -6.74
CA PRO A 23 -21.85 -1.33 -7.96
C PRO A 23 -22.61 -0.90 -9.22
N ASN A 24 -23.89 -0.52 -9.09
CA ASN A 24 -24.74 -0.03 -10.18
C ASN A 24 -25.93 0.76 -9.64
N ASN A 25 -26.57 1.57 -10.49
CA ASN A 25 -27.77 2.32 -10.11
C ASN A 25 -29.09 1.57 -10.24
N LEU A 26 -29.08 0.41 -10.91
CA LEU A 26 -30.25 -0.45 -11.12
C LEU A 26 -30.67 -1.25 -9.88
N LEU A 27 -29.86 -1.23 -8.82
CA LEU A 27 -30.07 -2.01 -7.58
C LEU A 27 -30.14 -3.52 -7.84
N LYS A 28 -29.41 -4.01 -8.84
CA LYS A 28 -29.38 -5.43 -9.21
C LYS A 28 -28.03 -6.07 -8.83
N PRO A 29 -28.02 -7.34 -8.42
CA PRO A 29 -26.78 -8.05 -8.18
C PRO A 29 -26.01 -8.27 -9.49
N ALA A 30 -24.70 -8.54 -9.38
CA ALA A 30 -23.81 -8.92 -10.48
C ALA A 30 -23.68 -7.89 -11.65
N ILE A 31 -24.14 -6.65 -11.47
CA ILE A 31 -23.90 -5.56 -12.44
C ILE A 31 -22.86 -4.61 -11.87
N PHE A 32 -21.78 -4.38 -12.64
CA PHE A 32 -20.66 -3.51 -12.27
C PHE A 32 -20.53 -2.35 -13.27
N GLU A 33 -20.82 -1.13 -12.83
CA GLU A 33 -20.76 0.09 -13.63
C GLU A 33 -19.44 0.82 -13.36
N ASN A 34 -18.43 0.57 -14.19
CA ASN A 34 -17.07 1.07 -13.99
C ASN A 34 -17.01 2.60 -13.81
N VAL A 35 -17.68 3.37 -14.67
CA VAL A 35 -17.66 4.85 -14.62
C VAL A 35 -18.17 5.37 -13.28
N ASN A 36 -19.30 4.84 -12.79
CA ASN A 36 -19.90 5.25 -11.53
C ASN A 36 -19.05 4.86 -10.33
N ILE A 37 -18.42 3.68 -10.37
CA ILE A 37 -17.53 3.22 -9.30
C ILE A 37 -16.25 4.05 -9.29
N MET A 38 -15.65 4.33 -10.44
CA MET A 38 -14.46 5.18 -10.55
C MET A 38 -14.72 6.60 -10.01
N GLN A 39 -15.91 7.16 -10.28
CA GLN A 39 -16.31 8.45 -9.71
C GLN A 39 -16.44 8.35 -8.18
N GLN A 40 -17.06 7.30 -7.64
CA GLN A 40 -17.16 7.09 -6.19
C GLN A 40 -15.77 6.97 -5.53
N LEU A 41 -14.83 6.25 -6.14
CA LEU A 41 -13.47 6.09 -5.62
C LEU A 41 -12.68 7.42 -5.61
N ARG A 42 -12.93 8.30 -6.59
CA ARG A 42 -12.36 9.66 -6.64
C ARG A 42 -12.99 10.54 -5.55
N CYS A 43 -14.31 10.69 -5.56
CA CYS A 43 -15.02 11.56 -4.63
C CYS A 43 -14.94 11.08 -3.17
N GLY A 44 -14.86 9.77 -2.93
CA GLY A 44 -14.69 9.16 -1.62
C GLY A 44 -13.26 9.21 -1.07
N GLY A 45 -12.31 9.76 -1.83
CA GLY A 45 -10.92 9.95 -1.44
C GLY A 45 -10.07 8.68 -1.46
N VAL A 46 -10.57 7.55 -1.99
CA VAL A 46 -9.82 6.28 -2.03
C VAL A 46 -8.60 6.40 -2.93
N LEU A 47 -8.77 6.94 -4.14
CA LEU A 47 -7.65 7.13 -5.07
C LEU A 47 -6.64 8.17 -4.54
N GLU A 48 -7.12 9.16 -3.81
CA GLU A 48 -6.28 10.19 -3.22
C GLU A 48 -5.46 9.64 -2.05
N ALA A 49 -6.05 8.80 -1.20
CA ALA A 49 -5.33 8.10 -0.13
C ALA A 49 -4.23 7.19 -0.69
N ILE A 50 -4.51 6.48 -1.79
CA ILE A 50 -3.50 5.68 -2.51
C ILE A 50 -2.39 6.59 -3.03
N ARG A 51 -2.73 7.72 -3.66
CA ARG A 51 -1.76 8.68 -4.19
C ARG A 51 -0.83 9.22 -3.11
N ILE A 52 -1.38 9.58 -1.94
CA ILE A 52 -0.60 10.06 -0.78
C ILE A 52 0.32 8.95 -0.27
N SER A 53 -0.17 7.72 -0.15
CA SER A 53 0.65 6.56 0.26
C SER A 53 1.82 6.31 -0.71
N CYS A 54 1.56 6.42 -2.02
CA CYS A 54 2.57 6.27 -3.07
C CYS A 54 3.61 7.39 -3.11
N ALA A 55 3.36 8.55 -2.49
CA ALA A 55 4.36 9.61 -2.38
C ALA A 55 5.47 9.28 -1.35
N GLY A 56 5.25 8.28 -0.49
CA GLY A 56 6.26 7.71 0.39
C GLY A 56 6.79 6.36 -0.12
N TYR A 57 6.90 5.39 0.80
CA TYR A 57 7.25 4.00 0.48
C TYR A 57 6.04 3.09 0.77
N PRO A 58 5.13 2.90 -0.22
CA PRO A 58 3.88 2.17 -0.02
C PRO A 58 4.10 0.66 0.17
N THR A 59 5.21 0.13 -0.35
CA THR A 59 5.59 -1.27 -0.18
C THR A 59 6.67 -1.37 0.89
N ARG A 60 6.39 -2.13 1.95
CA ARG A 60 7.33 -2.43 3.04
C ARG A 60 7.34 -3.94 3.23
N ARG A 61 8.53 -4.53 3.32
CA ARG A 61 8.73 -5.97 3.49
C ARG A 61 9.84 -6.19 4.51
N ALA A 62 9.69 -7.22 5.34
CA ALA A 62 10.81 -7.67 6.15
C ALA A 62 11.91 -8.24 5.26
N PHE A 63 13.17 -8.17 5.70
CA PHE A 63 14.31 -8.66 4.91
C PHE A 63 14.17 -10.14 4.58
N PHE A 64 13.85 -10.97 5.57
CA PHE A 64 13.58 -12.40 5.35
C PHE A 64 12.53 -12.65 4.24
N GLU A 65 11.40 -11.95 4.25
CA GLU A 65 10.35 -12.11 3.22
C GLU A 65 10.83 -11.69 1.83
N PHE A 66 11.61 -10.61 1.77
CA PHE A 66 12.20 -10.14 0.52
C PHE A 66 13.20 -11.16 -0.03
N ILE A 67 14.13 -11.64 0.79
CA ILE A 67 15.15 -12.62 0.41
C ILE A 67 14.50 -13.92 -0.03
N ASN A 68 13.55 -14.45 0.75
CA ASN A 68 12.84 -15.69 0.42
C ASN A 68 12.19 -15.59 -0.98
N ARG A 69 11.59 -14.44 -1.29
CA ARG A 69 10.94 -14.22 -2.58
C ARG A 69 11.90 -13.96 -3.75
N PHE A 70 13.03 -13.30 -3.50
CA PHE A 70 13.86 -12.72 -4.56
C PHE A 70 15.30 -13.24 -4.61
N SER A 71 15.69 -14.18 -3.74
CA SER A 71 17.03 -14.80 -3.74
C SER A 71 17.43 -15.38 -5.09
N LEU A 72 16.46 -15.92 -5.85
CA LEU A 72 16.68 -16.46 -7.20
C LEU A 72 17.20 -15.42 -8.20
N LEU A 73 17.00 -14.12 -7.96
CA LEU A 73 17.51 -13.05 -8.82
C LEU A 73 19.02 -12.82 -8.62
N ALA A 74 19.54 -13.11 -7.43
CA ALA A 74 20.96 -13.03 -7.11
C ALA A 74 21.40 -14.19 -6.19
N PRO A 75 21.50 -15.43 -6.71
CA PRO A 75 21.93 -16.58 -5.91
C PRO A 75 23.28 -16.36 -5.21
N GLU A 76 24.19 -15.66 -5.88
CA GLU A 76 25.51 -15.30 -5.35
C GLU A 76 25.45 -14.39 -4.11
N ALA A 77 24.36 -13.64 -3.94
CA ALA A 77 24.17 -12.78 -2.77
C ALA A 77 23.87 -13.62 -1.52
N THR A 78 23.19 -14.76 -1.68
CA THR A 78 22.81 -15.68 -0.60
C THR A 78 23.86 -16.73 -0.27
N GLU A 79 24.77 -17.04 -1.20
CA GLU A 79 25.84 -18.04 -0.99
C GLU A 79 26.96 -17.53 -0.06
N ALA A 80 27.20 -16.22 -0.07
CA ALA A 80 28.11 -15.59 0.87
C ALA A 80 27.40 -15.44 2.23
N ASN A 81 28.13 -15.71 3.32
CA ASN A 81 27.68 -15.64 4.72
C ASN A 81 27.42 -14.19 5.18
N ASN A 82 26.59 -13.48 4.43
CA ASN A 82 26.21 -12.08 4.60
C ASN A 82 25.01 -11.99 5.54
N ASP A 83 24.86 -10.84 6.19
CA ASP A 83 23.63 -10.51 6.89
C ASP A 83 22.48 -10.22 5.90
N GLU A 84 21.23 -10.37 6.36
CA GLU A 84 20.04 -10.21 5.51
C GLU A 84 19.98 -8.84 4.81
N LYS A 85 20.49 -7.79 5.48
CA LYS A 85 20.53 -6.44 4.93
C LYS A 85 21.43 -6.36 3.69
N ALA A 86 22.65 -6.91 3.76
CA ALA A 86 23.56 -6.94 2.62
C ALA A 86 23.03 -7.82 1.49
N VAL A 87 22.36 -8.94 1.79
CA VAL A 87 21.71 -9.78 0.76
C VAL A 87 20.64 -8.97 0.02
N CYS A 88 19.78 -8.25 0.75
CA CYS A 88 18.76 -7.39 0.14
C CYS A 88 19.38 -6.31 -0.75
N GLN A 89 20.44 -5.64 -0.27
CA GLN A 89 21.15 -4.62 -1.04
C GLN A 89 21.73 -5.17 -2.33
N LYS A 90 22.43 -6.31 -2.28
CA LYS A 90 23.01 -6.96 -3.47
C LYS A 90 21.94 -7.35 -4.50
N ILE A 91 20.81 -7.89 -4.06
CA ILE A 91 19.69 -8.21 -4.96
C ILE A 91 19.16 -6.93 -5.62
N LEU A 92 18.95 -5.86 -4.86
CA LEU A 92 18.43 -4.58 -5.37
C LEU A 92 19.41 -3.90 -6.34
N GLU A 93 20.70 -3.92 -6.03
CA GLU A 93 21.77 -3.37 -6.86
C GLU A 93 21.93 -4.15 -8.17
N LYS A 94 21.93 -5.49 -8.11
CA LYS A 94 22.00 -6.35 -9.31
C LYS A 94 20.83 -6.12 -10.27
N MET A 95 19.65 -5.82 -9.73
CA MET A 95 18.45 -5.52 -10.52
C MET A 95 18.36 -4.04 -10.94
N GLU A 96 19.36 -3.23 -10.62
CA GLU A 96 19.44 -1.79 -10.93
C GLU A 96 18.21 -0.99 -10.47
N LEU A 97 17.57 -1.43 -9.37
CA LEU A 97 16.37 -0.78 -8.86
C LEU A 97 16.71 0.57 -8.22
N LYS A 98 15.79 1.53 -8.32
CA LYS A 98 15.92 2.86 -7.73
C LYS A 98 14.70 3.17 -6.86
N GLY A 99 14.84 4.14 -5.96
CA GLY A 99 13.74 4.58 -5.10
C GLY A 99 13.35 3.57 -4.02
N TYR A 100 14.34 2.83 -3.48
CA TYR A 100 14.18 1.96 -2.32
C TYR A 100 14.90 2.55 -1.10
N GLN A 101 14.52 2.09 0.09
CA GLN A 101 15.23 2.38 1.32
C GLN A 101 15.39 1.10 2.14
N VAL A 102 16.63 0.77 2.50
CA VAL A 102 16.98 -0.38 3.34
C VAL A 102 17.31 0.15 4.73
N LEU A 103 16.33 0.07 5.64
CA LEU A 103 16.42 0.57 7.02
C LEU A 103 17.08 -0.47 7.92
#